data_AF-A0A3D0Q1W8-F1
#
_entry.id   AF-A0A3D0Q1W8-F1
#
_cell.length_a   1.000
_cell.length_b   1.000
_cell.length_c   1.000
_cell.angle_alpha   90.00
_cell.angle_beta   90.00
_cell.angle_gamma   90.00
#
_symmetry.space_group_name_H-M   'P 1'
#
loop_
_entity.id
_entity.type
_entity.pdbx_description
1 polymer ?
#
loop_
_entity_poly.entity_id
_entity_poly.type
_entity_poly.pdbx_seq_one_letter_code
_entity_poly.pdbx_strand_id
1 'polypeptide(L)'
;MDVQLLTFIIVGASFALYIAIAIWARAGSTNDFYVAGGGVPPVLNGMATAADWMSAASFISMAGLISFMGYDGAVYLMGWTGGYVLLALCLAPYLRKFGKFTVPDFIGDRYYSQTARTVAVFCAIFVSFTYVAGQMRGVGVVFSRFLEVDIVTGVVIGMAIVFFYTVLGGMKGITYTQVAQYCVLIFAYLVPCVFISVMVTGHILPQTAFGATLADGSGMYMLEKLDQIS
;
A
#
# COMPACT_ATOMS: atom_id res chain seq x y z
N MET A 1 -19.49 -23.98 2.33
CA MET A 1 -19.74 -22.55 2.11
C MET A 1 -19.12 -22.22 0.76
N ASP A 2 -19.86 -21.58 -0.14
CA ASP A 2 -19.35 -21.24 -1.47
C ASP A 2 -18.21 -20.21 -1.36
N VAL A 3 -17.21 -20.30 -2.23
CA VAL A 3 -16.02 -19.42 -2.24
C VAL A 3 -16.44 -17.97 -2.47
N GLN A 4 -17.45 -17.75 -3.30
CA GLN A 4 -18.01 -16.42 -3.55
C GLN A 4 -18.65 -15.83 -2.29
N LEU A 5 -19.43 -16.63 -1.55
CA LEU A 5 -20.03 -16.19 -0.29
C LEU A 5 -18.97 -15.88 0.78
N LEU A 6 -17.95 -16.72 0.92
CA LEU A 6 -16.83 -16.46 1.83
C LEU A 6 -16.10 -15.16 1.48
N THR A 7 -15.91 -14.91 0.18
CA THR A 7 -15.29 -13.67 -0.32
C THR A 7 -16.12 -12.44 0.07
N PHE A 8 -17.44 -12.45 -0.18
CA PHE A 8 -18.31 -11.34 0.21
C PHE A 8 -18.32 -11.08 1.72
N ILE A 9 -18.31 -12.15 2.52
CA ILE A 9 -18.23 -12.02 3.99
C ILE A 9 -16.91 -11.35 4.39
N ILE A 10 -15.77 -11.80 3.87
CA ILE A 10 -14.45 -11.26 4.24
C ILE A 10 -14.31 -9.80 3.79
N VAL A 11 -14.69 -9.50 2.55
CA VAL A 11 -14.61 -8.13 1.99
C VAL A 11 -15.57 -7.20 2.74
N GLY A 12 -16.82 -7.63 2.95
CA GLY A 12 -17.83 -6.87 3.70
C GLY A 12 -17.40 -6.62 5.15
N ALA A 13 -16.87 -7.64 5.83
CA ALA A 13 -16.34 -7.51 7.19
C ALA A 13 -15.14 -6.54 7.25
N SER A 14 -14.26 -6.57 6.25
CA SER A 14 -13.11 -5.66 6.17
C SER A 14 -13.57 -4.21 6.03
N PHE A 15 -14.50 -3.91 5.13
CA PHE A 15 -15.04 -2.55 4.99
C PHE A 15 -15.83 -2.11 6.23
N ALA A 16 -16.61 -3.01 6.83
CA ALA A 16 -17.32 -2.71 8.06
C ALA A 16 -16.35 -2.36 9.21
N LEU A 17 -15.23 -3.10 9.32
CA LEU A 17 -14.17 -2.80 10.27
C LEU A 17 -13.55 -1.41 9.99
N TYR A 18 -13.23 -1.09 8.74
CA TYR A 18 -12.62 0.19 8.39
C TYR A 18 -13.57 1.36 8.69
N ILE A 19 -14.85 1.23 8.35
CA ILE A 19 -15.87 2.23 8.66
C ILE A 19 -16.05 2.38 10.18
N ALA A 20 -16.08 1.27 10.93
CA ALA A 20 -16.19 1.30 12.39
C ALA A 20 -15.01 2.03 13.04
N ILE A 21 -13.78 1.77 12.57
CA ILE A 21 -12.58 2.49 13.02
C ILE A 21 -12.67 3.97 12.69
N ALA A 22 -13.10 4.33 11.47
CA ALA A 22 -13.25 5.72 11.06
C ALA A 22 -14.28 6.48 11.92
N ILE A 23 -15.41 5.86 12.26
CA ILE A 23 -16.44 6.44 13.14
C ILE A 23 -15.91 6.60 14.57
N TRP A 24 -15.22 5.59 15.10
CA TRP A 24 -14.63 5.64 16.44
C TRP A 24 -13.53 6.69 16.57
N ALA A 25 -12.72 6.86 15.53
CA ALA A 25 -11.58 7.77 15.49
C ALA A 25 -11.91 9.17 14.95
N ARG A 26 -13.20 9.50 14.79
CA ARG A 26 -13.69 10.75 14.18
C ARG A 26 -12.97 11.98 14.74
N ALA A 27 -12.42 12.79 13.84
CA ALA A 27 -11.71 14.02 14.20
C ALA A 27 -12.67 15.11 14.70
N GLY A 28 -12.30 15.78 15.80
CA GLY A 28 -13.05 16.89 16.38
C GLY A 28 -12.48 18.28 16.05
N SER A 29 -11.24 18.36 15.55
CA SER A 29 -10.54 19.61 15.23
C SER A 29 -9.66 19.49 13.96
N THR A 30 -9.23 20.61 13.39
CA THR A 30 -8.33 20.65 12.22
C THR A 30 -6.97 19.98 12.49
N ASN A 31 -6.43 20.13 13.71
CA ASN A 31 -5.20 19.45 14.11
C ASN A 31 -5.40 17.93 14.22
N ASP A 32 -6.56 17.47 14.71
CA ASP A 32 -6.89 16.04 14.71
C ASP A 32 -7.08 15.50 13.30
N PHE A 33 -7.65 16.33 12.41
CA PHE A 33 -7.92 15.96 11.03
C PHE A 33 -6.64 15.81 10.19
N TYR A 34 -5.60 16.62 10.42
CA TYR A 34 -4.38 16.58 9.60
C TYR A 34 -3.18 15.87 10.24
N VAL A 35 -3.04 15.90 11.57
CA VAL A 35 -1.86 15.31 12.26
C VAL A 35 -2.23 14.36 13.40
N ALA A 36 -3.50 14.02 13.58
CA ALA A 36 -3.99 13.15 14.65
C ALA A 36 -3.50 13.59 16.05
N GLY A 37 -3.31 14.90 16.25
CA GLY A 37 -2.78 15.49 17.48
C GLY A 37 -1.35 15.04 17.85
N GLY A 38 -0.61 14.38 16.94
CA GLY A 38 0.73 13.82 17.21
C GLY A 38 0.75 12.60 18.13
N GLY A 39 -0.42 12.05 18.48
CA GLY A 39 -0.58 11.00 19.49
C GLY A 39 -0.45 9.56 18.97
N VAL A 40 -0.17 9.36 17.68
CA VAL A 40 -0.06 7.99 17.13
C VAL A 40 1.33 7.41 17.41
N PRO A 41 1.41 6.22 18.05
CA PRO A 41 2.66 5.50 18.28
C PRO A 41 3.49 5.29 17.00
N PRO A 42 4.84 5.36 17.06
CA PRO A 42 5.71 5.22 15.89
C PRO A 42 5.49 3.92 15.09
N VAL A 43 5.27 2.81 15.80
CA VAL A 43 5.04 1.50 15.18
C VAL A 43 3.72 1.47 14.39
N LEU A 44 2.66 2.09 14.92
CA LEU A 44 1.37 2.18 14.23
C LEU A 44 1.45 3.11 13.00
N ASN A 45 2.16 4.23 13.11
CA ASN A 45 2.46 5.07 11.95
C ASN A 45 3.27 4.31 10.90
N GLY A 46 4.28 3.54 11.31
CA GLY A 46 5.08 2.72 10.41
C GLY A 46 4.24 1.67 9.66
N MET A 47 3.33 0.99 10.36
CA MET A 47 2.37 0.06 9.75
C MET A 47 1.44 0.77 8.76
N ALA A 48 0.88 1.92 9.15
CA ALA A 48 0.00 2.70 8.29
C ALA A 48 0.70 3.16 7.01
N THR A 49 1.93 3.64 7.17
CA THR A 49 2.83 4.02 6.08
C THR A 49 3.19 2.83 5.18
N ALA A 50 3.43 1.65 5.75
CA ALA A 50 3.69 0.43 4.98
C ALA A 50 2.45 0.00 4.17
N ALA A 51 1.25 0.09 4.75
CA ALA A 51 0.01 -0.16 4.01
C ALA A 51 -0.18 0.81 2.83
N ASP A 52 0.13 2.09 3.01
CA ASP A 52 0.04 3.09 1.93
C ASP A 52 1.05 2.81 0.80
N TRP A 53 2.26 2.34 1.15
CA TRP A 53 3.25 1.88 0.18
C TRP A 53 2.78 0.64 -0.58
N MET A 54 2.06 -0.27 0.08
CA MET A 54 1.49 -1.52 -0.49
C MET A 54 0.18 -1.26 -1.25
N SER A 55 0.23 -0.36 -2.23
CA SER A 55 -0.92 0.10 -3.01
C SER A 55 -1.28 -0.83 -4.18
N ALA A 56 -2.31 -0.48 -4.98
CA ALA A 56 -2.67 -1.25 -6.17
C ALA A 56 -1.51 -1.34 -7.18
N ALA A 57 -0.65 -0.33 -7.25
CA ALA A 57 0.56 -0.39 -8.06
C ALA A 57 1.53 -1.48 -7.57
N SER A 58 1.70 -1.59 -6.26
CA SER A 58 2.60 -2.58 -5.63
C SER A 58 2.03 -3.99 -5.65
N PHE A 59 0.71 -4.15 -5.56
CA PHE A 59 0.07 -5.46 -5.55
C PHE A 59 -0.22 -5.99 -6.95
N ILE A 60 -0.90 -5.20 -7.78
CA ILE A 60 -1.39 -5.64 -9.10
C ILE A 60 -0.34 -5.36 -10.18
N SER A 61 0.17 -4.13 -10.25
CA SER A 61 1.07 -3.75 -11.35
C SER A 61 2.42 -4.43 -11.24
N MET A 62 3.02 -4.53 -10.05
CA MET A 62 4.29 -5.24 -9.88
C MET A 62 4.17 -6.74 -10.14
N ALA A 63 3.10 -7.39 -9.68
CA ALA A 63 2.87 -8.80 -10.00
C ALA A 63 2.73 -9.00 -11.52
N GLY A 64 2.01 -8.11 -12.21
CA GLY A 64 1.91 -8.11 -13.67
C GLY A 64 3.26 -7.91 -14.35
N LEU A 65 4.01 -6.86 -13.98
CA LEU A 65 5.32 -6.56 -14.56
C LEU A 65 6.31 -7.72 -14.38
N ILE A 66 6.43 -8.25 -13.16
CA ILE A 66 7.34 -9.38 -12.87
C ILE A 66 6.91 -10.64 -13.62
N SER A 67 5.61 -10.87 -13.83
CA SER A 67 5.15 -12.02 -14.63
C SER A 67 5.61 -11.98 -16.10
N PHE A 68 5.82 -10.79 -16.66
CA PHE A 68 6.31 -10.61 -18.04
C PHE A 68 7.83 -10.44 -18.13
N MET A 69 8.44 -9.79 -17.13
CA MET A 69 9.86 -9.45 -17.10
C MET A 69 10.72 -10.47 -16.36
N GLY A 70 10.10 -11.46 -15.72
CA GLY A 70 10.81 -12.44 -14.90
C GLY A 70 11.58 -11.80 -13.74
N TYR A 71 12.72 -12.40 -13.39
CA TYR A 71 13.56 -11.96 -12.29
C TYR A 71 14.11 -10.54 -12.47
N ASP A 72 14.38 -10.10 -13.70
CA ASP A 72 14.89 -8.75 -13.99
C ASP A 72 13.91 -7.65 -13.53
N GLY A 73 12.61 -7.95 -13.48
CA GLY A 73 11.60 -7.05 -12.92
C GLY A 73 11.78 -6.75 -11.43
N ALA A 74 12.51 -7.58 -10.67
CA ALA A 74 12.76 -7.39 -9.25
C ALA A 74 13.60 -6.13 -8.95
N VAL A 75 14.37 -5.63 -9.92
CA VAL A 75 15.14 -4.38 -9.77
C VAL A 75 14.22 -3.19 -9.50
N TYR A 76 13.01 -3.15 -10.08
CA TYR A 76 12.03 -2.10 -9.78
C TYR A 76 11.58 -2.14 -8.32
N LEU A 77 11.36 -3.34 -7.77
CA LEU A 77 10.98 -3.50 -6.37
C LEU A 77 12.11 -3.02 -5.44
N MET A 78 13.35 -3.40 -5.73
CA MET A 78 14.52 -3.00 -4.93
C MET A 78 14.78 -1.50 -5.02
N GLY A 79 14.78 -0.92 -6.23
CA GLY A 79 15.00 0.50 -6.44
C GLY A 79 13.92 1.38 -5.82
N TRP A 80 12.65 0.99 -5.99
CA TRP A 80 11.52 1.71 -5.40
C TRP A 80 11.57 1.64 -3.87
N THR A 81 11.69 0.44 -3.28
CA THR A 81 11.75 0.27 -1.83
C THR A 81 12.97 0.98 -1.25
N GLY A 82 14.13 0.88 -1.88
CA GLY A 82 15.35 1.56 -1.48
C GLY A 82 15.20 3.07 -1.49
N GLY A 83 14.64 3.64 -2.57
CA GLY A 83 14.34 5.08 -2.67
C GLY A 83 13.37 5.54 -1.59
N TYR A 84 12.36 4.72 -1.28
CA TYR A 84 11.41 4.98 -0.21
C TYR A 84 12.08 5.05 1.16
N VAL A 85 12.95 4.09 1.48
CA VAL A 85 13.72 4.06 2.74
C VAL A 85 14.66 5.27 2.83
N LEU A 86 15.36 5.62 1.75
CA LEU A 86 16.23 6.79 1.71
C LEU A 86 15.45 8.08 1.97
N LEU A 87 14.27 8.25 1.35
CA LEU A 87 13.40 9.39 1.60
C LEU A 87 12.95 9.43 3.07
N ALA A 88 12.53 8.30 3.62
CA ALA A 88 12.08 8.19 5.01
C ALA A 88 13.19 8.53 6.01
N LEU A 89 14.43 8.13 5.77
CA LEU A 89 15.56 8.39 6.65
C LEU A 89 16.16 9.79 6.46
N CYS A 90 16.28 10.26 5.22
CA CYS A 90 17.02 11.47 4.89
C CYS A 90 16.14 12.72 4.81
N LEU A 91 14.83 12.61 4.56
CA LEU A 91 13.95 13.77 4.37
C LEU A 91 12.93 13.91 5.50
N ALA A 92 12.28 12.81 5.89
CA ALA A 92 11.20 12.87 6.89
C ALA A 92 11.61 13.49 8.25
N PRO A 93 12.82 13.25 8.80
CA PRO A 93 13.22 13.88 10.06
C PRO A 93 13.36 15.40 9.96
N TYR A 94 13.80 15.92 8.81
CA TYR A 94 13.94 17.36 8.60
C TYR A 94 12.58 18.03 8.43
N LEU A 95 11.69 17.41 7.65
CA LEU A 95 10.31 17.90 7.50
C LEU A 95 9.58 17.93 8.85
N ARG A 96 9.76 16.89 9.67
CA ARG A 96 9.19 16.84 11.03
C ARG A 96 9.72 17.97 11.92
N LYS A 97 11.02 18.25 11.88
CA LYS A 97 11.62 19.37 12.65
C LYS A 97 11.13 20.74 12.16
N PHE A 98 10.76 20.86 10.88
CA PHE A 98 10.25 22.10 10.30
C PHE A 98 8.81 22.43 10.74
N GLY A 99 8.05 21.43 11.21
CA GLY A 99 6.73 21.63 11.83
C GLY A 99 5.63 22.15 10.88
N LYS A 100 5.83 22.03 9.55
CA LYS A 100 4.84 22.43 8.54
C LYS A 100 3.96 21.24 8.16
N PHE A 101 2.71 21.54 7.83
CA PHE A 101 1.73 20.52 7.44
C PHE A 101 1.87 20.05 5.99
N THR A 102 2.51 20.84 5.11
CA THR A 102 2.62 20.52 3.68
C THR A 102 4.03 20.72 3.13
N VAL A 103 4.40 19.92 2.12
CA VAL A 103 5.68 20.05 1.40
C VAL A 103 5.80 21.40 0.65
N PRO A 104 4.74 21.93 -0.01
CA PRO A 104 4.81 23.25 -0.62
C PRO A 104 5.11 24.37 0.37
N ASP A 105 4.52 24.34 1.58
CA ASP A 105 4.83 25.32 2.62
C ASP A 105 6.28 25.23 3.08
N PHE A 106 6.80 24.01 3.23
CA PHE A 106 8.22 23.79 3.52
C PHE A 106 9.10 24.45 2.45
N ILE A 107 8.82 24.23 1.16
CA ILE A 107 9.60 24.83 0.06
C ILE A 107 9.50 26.35 0.08
N GLY A 108 8.29 26.89 0.22
CA GLY A 108 8.07 28.34 0.27
C GLY A 108 8.86 29.03 1.37
N ASP A 109 8.85 28.45 2.57
CA ASP A 109 9.54 29.03 3.73
C ASP A 109 11.05 28.78 3.68
N ARG A 110 11.49 27.61 3.22
CA ARG A 110 12.90 27.26 3.10
C ARG A 110 13.66 28.19 2.15
N TYR A 111 12.98 28.67 1.11
CA TYR A 111 13.55 29.55 0.08
C TYR A 111 13.02 30.99 0.15
N TYR A 112 12.20 31.33 1.14
CA TYR A 112 11.57 32.65 1.31
C TYR A 112 10.89 33.16 0.02
N SER A 113 10.22 32.26 -0.71
CA SER A 113 9.68 32.56 -2.05
C SER A 113 8.27 32.04 -2.23
N GLN A 114 7.34 32.98 -2.44
CA GLN A 114 5.95 32.65 -2.76
C GLN A 114 5.83 31.98 -4.13
N THR A 115 6.70 32.34 -5.09
CA THR A 115 6.75 31.69 -6.40
C THR A 115 7.12 30.21 -6.26
N ALA A 116 8.15 29.90 -5.45
CA ALA A 116 8.56 28.53 -5.20
C ALA A 116 7.46 27.71 -4.51
N ARG A 117 6.72 28.31 -3.56
CA ARG A 117 5.54 27.69 -2.94
C ARG A 117 4.49 27.34 -3.98
N THR A 118 4.12 28.29 -4.84
CA THR A 118 3.09 28.09 -5.86
C THR A 118 3.48 26.99 -6.86
N VAL A 119 4.74 26.97 -7.32
CA VAL A 119 5.25 25.89 -8.18
C VAL A 119 5.15 24.55 -7.47
N ALA A 120 5.56 24.47 -6.20
CA ALA A 120 5.46 23.24 -5.42
C ALA A 120 4.02 22.76 -5.24
N VAL A 121 3.05 23.66 -5.09
CA VAL A 121 1.61 23.31 -5.06
C VAL A 121 1.19 22.65 -6.37
N PHE A 122 1.54 23.24 -7.52
CA PHE A 122 1.22 22.66 -8.83
C PHE A 122 1.85 21.27 -9.00
N CYS A 123 3.12 21.11 -8.62
CA CYS A 123 3.80 19.82 -8.65
C CYS A 123 3.10 18.80 -7.74
N ALA A 124 2.75 19.18 -6.51
CA ALA A 124 2.09 18.29 -5.55
C ALA A 124 0.73 17.82 -6.08
N ILE A 125 -0.08 18.74 -6.64
CA ILE A 125 -1.37 18.43 -7.25
C ILE A 125 -1.17 17.48 -8.44
N PHE A 126 -0.25 17.80 -9.36
CA PHE A 126 -0.01 16.98 -10.55
C PHE A 126 0.40 15.55 -10.21
N VAL A 127 1.36 15.39 -9.29
CA VAL A 127 1.81 14.07 -8.83
C VAL A 127 0.69 13.31 -8.13
N SER A 128 -0.08 13.99 -7.26
CA SER A 128 -1.19 13.38 -6.53
C SER A 128 -2.29 12.89 -7.48
N PHE A 129 -2.70 13.69 -8.46
CA PHE A 129 -3.72 13.28 -9.44
C PHE A 129 -3.24 12.11 -10.30
N THR A 130 -1.98 12.13 -10.74
CA THR A 130 -1.39 11.03 -11.52
C THR A 130 -1.43 9.73 -10.72
N TYR A 131 -1.06 9.79 -9.44
CA TYR A 131 -1.09 8.63 -8.56
C TYR A 131 -2.52 8.13 -8.32
N VAL A 132 -3.44 9.02 -7.97
CA VAL A 132 -4.85 8.69 -7.73
C VAL A 132 -5.48 8.05 -8.97
N ALA A 133 -5.21 8.57 -10.18
CA ALA A 133 -5.74 7.98 -11.42
C ALA A 133 -5.32 6.51 -11.60
N GLY A 134 -4.06 6.19 -11.30
CA GLY A 134 -3.56 4.80 -11.30
C GLY A 134 -4.28 3.92 -10.27
N GLN A 135 -4.44 4.42 -9.04
CA GLN A 135 -5.15 3.70 -7.97
C GLN A 135 -6.63 3.46 -8.31
N MET A 136 -7.30 4.45 -8.92
CA MET A 136 -8.70 4.32 -9.34
C MET A 136 -8.87 3.19 -10.35
N ARG A 137 -7.94 3.06 -11.31
CA ARG A 137 -7.97 1.93 -12.24
C ARG A 137 -7.79 0.59 -11.52
N GLY A 138 -6.89 0.52 -10.55
CA GLY A 138 -6.72 -0.67 -9.71
C GLY A 138 -8.00 -1.06 -8.97
N VAL A 139 -8.64 -0.09 -8.29
CA VAL A 139 -9.93 -0.28 -7.62
C VAL A 139 -11.01 -0.75 -8.59
N GLY A 140 -11.13 -0.13 -9.77
CA GLY A 140 -12.11 -0.51 -10.79
C GLY A 140 -11.93 -1.93 -11.30
N VAL A 141 -10.68 -2.37 -11.54
CA VAL A 141 -10.39 -3.75 -11.99
C VAL A 141 -10.77 -4.76 -10.92
N VAL A 142 -10.46 -4.47 -9.66
CA VAL A 142 -10.83 -5.29 -8.50
C VAL A 142 -12.36 -5.36 -8.41
N PHE A 143 -13.04 -4.23 -8.24
CA PHE A 143 -14.49 -4.18 -8.01
C PHE A 143 -15.33 -4.69 -9.18
N SER A 144 -14.91 -4.47 -10.43
CA SER A 144 -15.62 -5.02 -11.60
C SER A 144 -15.62 -6.55 -11.60
N ARG A 145 -14.53 -7.18 -11.15
CA ARG A 145 -14.44 -8.64 -11.02
C ARG A 145 -15.21 -9.17 -9.82
N PHE A 146 -15.27 -8.44 -8.71
CA PHE A 146 -15.98 -8.89 -7.51
C PHE A 146 -17.49 -8.69 -7.56
N LEU A 147 -17.95 -7.56 -8.12
CA LEU A 147 -19.36 -7.21 -8.21
C LEU A 147 -19.97 -7.59 -9.57
N GLU A 148 -19.16 -8.12 -10.49
CA GLU A 148 -19.56 -8.47 -11.86
C GLU A 148 -20.20 -7.29 -12.62
N VAL A 149 -19.69 -6.09 -12.37
CA VAL A 149 -20.10 -4.83 -13.01
C VAL A 149 -19.03 -4.34 -13.97
N ASP A 150 -19.34 -3.33 -14.78
CA ASP A 150 -18.33 -2.68 -15.60
C ASP A 150 -17.28 -1.94 -14.73
N ILE A 151 -16.10 -1.69 -15.31
CA ILE A 151 -14.98 -1.05 -14.60
C ILE A 151 -15.36 0.34 -14.08
N VAL A 152 -16.11 1.14 -14.84
CA VAL A 152 -16.46 2.51 -14.45
C VAL A 152 -17.37 2.48 -13.23
N THR A 153 -18.39 1.63 -13.24
CA THR A 153 -19.27 1.39 -12.08
C THR A 153 -18.47 0.90 -10.87
N GLY A 154 -17.53 -0.02 -11.08
CA GLY A 154 -16.61 -0.50 -10.03
C GLY A 154 -15.78 0.63 -9.40
N VAL A 155 -15.25 1.55 -10.23
CA VAL A 155 -14.52 2.74 -9.74
C VAL A 155 -15.44 3.63 -8.91
N VAL A 156 -16.65 3.94 -9.38
CA VAL A 156 -17.58 4.83 -8.67
C VAL A 156 -17.96 4.27 -7.31
N ILE A 157 -18.27 2.97 -7.23
CA ILE A 157 -18.61 2.30 -5.97
C ILE A 157 -17.41 2.35 -5.01
N GLY A 158 -16.22 1.97 -5.48
CA GLY A 158 -15.01 1.99 -4.66
C GLY A 158 -14.67 3.39 -4.15
N MET A 159 -14.77 4.41 -5.02
CA MET A 159 -14.58 5.81 -4.63
C MET A 159 -15.57 6.25 -3.58
N ALA A 160 -16.85 5.93 -3.71
CA ALA A 160 -17.88 6.33 -2.75
C ALA A 160 -17.60 5.77 -1.35
N ILE A 161 -17.22 4.49 -1.27
CA ILE A 161 -16.87 3.82 -0.01
C ILE A 161 -15.64 4.47 0.63
N VAL A 162 -14.57 4.62 -0.15
CA VAL A 162 -13.31 5.22 0.33
C VAL A 162 -13.52 6.66 0.77
N PHE A 163 -14.23 7.45 -0.02
CA PHE A 163 -14.58 8.83 0.30
C PHE A 163 -15.32 8.93 1.64
N PHE A 164 -16.33 8.08 1.86
CA PHE A 164 -17.16 8.12 3.06
C PHE A 164 -16.34 7.90 4.35
N TYR A 165 -15.55 6.82 4.44
CA TYR A 165 -14.79 6.56 5.67
C TYR A 165 -13.59 7.50 5.82
N THR A 166 -13.00 7.99 4.73
CA THR A 166 -11.85 8.91 4.78
C THR A 166 -12.26 10.29 5.29
N VAL A 167 -13.38 10.82 4.81
CA VAL A 167 -13.91 12.13 5.23
C VAL A 167 -14.37 12.10 6.68
N LEU A 168 -14.97 11.00 7.13
CA LEU A 168 -15.44 10.86 8.51
C LEU A 168 -14.31 10.70 9.54
N GLY A 169 -13.24 9.97 9.20
CA GLY A 169 -12.19 9.60 10.15
C GLY A 169 -11.11 10.66 10.40
N GLY A 170 -10.78 11.51 9.41
CA GLY A 170 -9.59 12.37 9.46
C GLY A 170 -8.29 11.57 9.60
N MET A 171 -7.14 12.23 9.82
CA MET A 171 -5.82 11.57 9.87
C MET A 171 -5.77 10.44 10.90
N LYS A 172 -6.37 10.62 12.09
CA LYS A 172 -6.42 9.57 13.11
C LYS A 172 -7.17 8.34 12.58
N GLY A 173 -8.37 8.52 12.03
CA GLY A 173 -9.14 7.42 11.43
C GLY A 173 -8.39 6.75 10.29
N ILE A 174 -7.82 7.53 9.37
CA ILE A 174 -7.01 7.03 8.25
C ILE A 174 -5.87 6.15 8.78
N THR A 175 -5.07 6.64 9.73
CA THR A 175 -3.94 5.88 10.26
C THR A 175 -4.36 4.56 10.89
N TYR A 176 -5.41 4.53 11.72
CA TYR A 176 -5.87 3.27 12.32
C TYR A 176 -6.51 2.33 11.29
N THR A 177 -7.21 2.86 10.28
CA THR A 177 -7.72 2.03 9.17
C THR A 177 -6.57 1.43 8.36
N GLN A 178 -5.51 2.20 8.09
CA GLN A 178 -4.32 1.73 7.41
C GLN A 178 -3.55 0.68 8.22
N VAL A 179 -3.53 0.77 9.55
CA VAL A 179 -2.98 -0.30 10.41
C VAL A 179 -3.77 -1.60 10.24
N ALA A 180 -5.11 -1.53 10.21
CA ALA A 180 -5.93 -2.72 9.97
C ALA A 180 -5.67 -3.30 8.56
N GLN A 181 -5.59 -2.43 7.54
CA GLN A 181 -5.26 -2.81 6.17
C GLN A 181 -3.86 -3.44 6.07
N TYR A 182 -2.88 -2.94 6.81
CA TYR A 182 -1.53 -3.52 6.87
C TYR A 182 -1.57 -4.98 7.31
N CYS A 183 -2.32 -5.31 8.37
CA CYS A 183 -2.45 -6.68 8.84
C CYS A 183 -3.07 -7.60 7.76
N VAL A 184 -4.12 -7.12 7.08
CA VAL A 184 -4.77 -7.86 5.99
C VAL A 184 -3.81 -8.07 4.82
N LEU A 185 -3.08 -7.03 4.42
CA LEU A 185 -2.14 -7.07 3.31
C LEU A 185 -0.96 -8.01 3.59
N ILE A 186 -0.33 -7.91 4.77
CA ILE A 186 0.78 -8.79 5.14
C ILE A 186 0.34 -10.25 5.15
N PHE A 187 -0.86 -10.54 5.67
CA PHE A 187 -1.41 -11.89 5.60
C PHE A 187 -1.63 -12.34 4.14
N ALA A 188 -2.21 -11.47 3.30
CA ALA A 188 -2.46 -11.76 1.88
C ALA A 188 -1.17 -11.99 1.08
N TYR A 189 -0.06 -11.34 1.42
CA TYR A 189 1.25 -11.57 0.80
C TYR A 189 1.92 -12.83 1.33
N LEU A 190 1.95 -13.03 2.64
CA LEU A 190 2.73 -14.10 3.26
C LEU A 190 2.11 -15.48 3.03
N VAL A 191 0.78 -15.60 3.08
CA VAL A 191 0.12 -16.91 2.95
C VAL A 191 0.46 -17.60 1.62
N PRO A 192 0.26 -16.99 0.43
CA PRO A 192 0.66 -17.63 -0.82
C PRO A 192 2.15 -17.97 -0.86
N CYS A 193 3.02 -17.06 -0.40
CA CYS A 193 4.46 -17.28 -0.39
C CYS A 193 4.87 -18.48 0.48
N VAL A 194 4.30 -18.63 1.67
CA VAL A 194 4.56 -19.75 2.58
C VAL A 194 4.07 -21.06 1.98
N PHE A 195 2.86 -21.09 1.41
CA PHE A 195 2.33 -22.31 0.79
C PHE A 195 3.15 -22.73 -0.42
N ILE A 196 3.55 -21.78 -1.29
CA ILE A 196 4.44 -22.05 -2.42
C ILE A 196 5.79 -22.58 -1.92
N SER A 197 6.38 -21.95 -0.91
CA SER A 197 7.63 -22.40 -0.29
C SER A 197 7.55 -23.85 0.19
N VAL A 198 6.49 -24.20 0.91
CA VAL A 198 6.26 -25.56 1.42
C VAL A 198 6.06 -26.56 0.28
N MET A 199 5.28 -26.21 -0.75
CA MET A 199 5.01 -27.11 -1.87
C MET A 199 6.24 -27.35 -2.75
N VAL A 200 7.08 -26.33 -2.93
CA VAL A 200 8.22 -26.39 -3.86
C VAL A 200 9.49 -26.92 -3.19
N THR A 201 9.72 -26.60 -1.91
CA THR A 201 10.98 -26.93 -1.20
C THR A 201 10.78 -27.67 0.11
N GLY A 202 9.56 -27.74 0.65
CA GLY A 202 9.29 -28.27 1.99
C GLY A 202 9.59 -27.30 3.14
N HIS A 203 10.16 -26.12 2.87
CA HIS A 203 10.46 -25.12 3.88
C HIS A 203 9.24 -24.25 4.20
N ILE A 204 9.02 -23.98 5.49
CA ILE A 204 7.91 -23.10 5.95
C ILE A 204 8.24 -21.63 5.69
N LEU A 205 9.49 -21.21 5.88
CA LEU A 205 9.91 -19.83 5.69
C LEU A 205 10.39 -19.62 4.24
N PRO A 206 9.71 -18.78 3.44
CA PRO A 206 10.08 -18.53 2.03
C PRO A 206 11.53 -18.04 1.87
N GLN A 207 12.04 -17.30 2.84
CA GLN A 207 13.42 -16.81 2.83
C GLN A 207 14.44 -17.96 2.86
N THR A 208 14.14 -19.04 3.58
CA THR A 208 15.02 -20.21 3.65
C THR A 208 14.88 -21.11 2.41
N ALA A 209 13.73 -21.06 1.73
CA ALA A 209 13.48 -21.85 0.53
C ALA A 209 14.38 -21.46 -0.65
N PHE A 210 14.83 -20.20 -0.73
CA PHE A 210 15.77 -19.79 -1.79
C PHE A 210 17.09 -20.58 -1.75
N GLY A 211 17.57 -20.94 -0.56
CA GLY A 211 18.79 -21.76 -0.41
C GLY A 211 18.54 -23.27 -0.41
N ALA A 212 17.29 -23.71 -0.57
CA ALA A 212 16.90 -25.11 -0.47
C ALA A 212 16.87 -25.81 -1.84
N THR A 213 16.91 -27.14 -1.80
CA THR A 213 16.68 -27.98 -2.99
C THR A 213 15.18 -28.14 -3.26
N LEU A 214 14.81 -28.30 -4.53
CA LEU A 214 13.45 -28.61 -4.92
C LEU A 214 12.99 -29.95 -4.35
N ALA A 215 11.73 -30.01 -3.94
CA ALA A 215 11.07 -31.21 -3.41
C ALA A 215 10.69 -32.24 -4.50
N ASP A 216 11.07 -31.99 -5.76
CA ASP A 216 10.81 -32.86 -6.91
C ASP A 216 11.83 -34.01 -7.06
N GLY A 217 12.80 -34.10 -6.15
CA GLY A 217 13.85 -35.12 -6.16
C GLY A 217 14.97 -34.89 -7.17
N SER A 218 14.98 -33.75 -7.87
CA SER A 218 16.03 -33.39 -8.83
C SER A 218 17.37 -33.04 -8.17
N GLY A 219 17.34 -32.68 -6.88
CA GLY A 219 18.52 -32.16 -6.15
C GLY A 219 18.95 -30.76 -6.60
N MET A 220 18.20 -30.12 -7.51
CA MET A 220 18.47 -28.77 -7.99
C MET A 220 18.13 -27.74 -6.92
N TYR A 221 18.95 -26.70 -6.79
CA TYR A 221 18.65 -25.58 -5.89
C TYR A 221 17.55 -24.68 -6.46
N MET A 222 16.73 -24.08 -5.58
CA MET A 222 15.65 -23.18 -5.98
C MET A 222 16.17 -22.00 -6.83
N LEU A 223 17.31 -21.41 -6.46
CA LEU A 223 17.91 -20.31 -7.23
C LEU A 223 18.34 -20.75 -8.64
N GLU A 224 18.98 -21.92 -8.76
CA GLU A 224 19.38 -22.48 -10.06
C GLU A 224 18.16 -22.72 -10.97
N LYS A 225 17.01 -23.10 -10.37
CA LYS A 225 15.77 -23.26 -11.13
C LYS A 225 15.20 -21.93 -11.60
N LEU A 226 15.30 -20.88 -10.79
CA LEU A 226 14.85 -19.53 -11.14
C LEU A 226 15.71 -18.92 -12.27
N ASP A 227 17.01 -19.16 -12.27
CA ASP A 227 17.94 -18.70 -13.33
C ASP A 227 17.65 -19.35 -14.70
N GLN A 228 16.90 -20.45 -14.74
CA GLN A 228 16.47 -21.09 -16.00
C GLN A 228 15.16 -20.52 -16.57
N ILE A 229 14.45 -19.71 -15.78
CA ILE A 229 13.12 -19.16 -16.12
C ILE A 229 13.23 -17.66 -16.47
N SER A 230 14.37 -17.03 -16.16
CA SER A 230 14.72 -15.66 -16.59
C SER A 230 15.05 -15.58 -18.07
#